data_AF-A0AAP3Z0G7-F1
#
_entry.id   AF-A0AAP3Z0G7-F1
#
_cell.length_a   1.000
_cell.length_b   1.000
_cell.length_c   1.000
_cell.angle_alpha   90.00
_cell.angle_beta   90.00
_cell.angle_gamma   90.00
#
_symmetry.space_group_name_H-M   'P 1'
#
loop_
_entity.id
_entity.type
_entity.pdbx_description
1 polymer ?
#
loop_
_entity_poly.entity_id
_entity_poly.type
_entity_poly.pdbx_seq_one_letter_code
_entity_poly.pdbx_strand_id
1 'polypeptide(L)'
;MNSTNLRQVDGGTFIKQGDFSSEFAFELLDENNQLINLDDEEAIITLSSPYDRETFFEKTVTVKDGKISFQIDEILPIRYYIIEVKCADYVFPSDNRFQIEVTKGSEDYIPKDPLGKVLTETEVIELLNEPEFIAKVTGPKGDTGISTYDLWLSQGNTGTEQDFIDSLRGADGLAGPIGATGPQGATGATGTQGTQGIKGDKGDTGTSGQDGNDGQDGKSTYQIWLDLGNVGSEQDFIDSLAPKIERHAPTGYSLDRTTRPWTIHFDNGCDLLMPDYATTETIYGYGYTAYNAETEIEQFPLSEQVMRTSRGHLTIEKWKTSNAACAYWANSTIVINPINDQKLFDFSHAQLNPNDTDKSYSLVRQKNFIRVMYELGIWSEVDIVSLGAVKL
;
A
#
# COMPACT_ATOMS: atom_id res chain seq x y z
N MET A 1 20.12 32.16 -13.23
CA MET A 1 20.87 31.31 -14.17
C MET A 1 22.15 30.95 -13.46
N ASN A 2 22.20 29.72 -12.94
CA ASN A 2 23.34 29.01 -12.37
C ASN A 2 22.82 27.57 -12.27
N SER A 3 22.64 26.93 -13.42
CA SER A 3 22.20 25.53 -13.48
C SER A 3 23.35 24.73 -14.06
N THR A 4 24.13 24.11 -13.20
CA THR A 4 25.10 23.08 -13.57
C THR A 4 24.37 21.86 -14.12
N ASN A 5 24.96 21.16 -15.07
CA ASN A 5 24.36 19.99 -15.70
C ASN A 5 25.32 18.79 -15.68
N LEU A 6 24.76 17.58 -15.67
CA LEU A 6 25.51 16.37 -16.00
C LEU A 6 25.12 15.91 -17.41
N ARG A 7 26.08 15.35 -18.14
CA ARG A 7 25.80 14.56 -19.34
C ARG A 7 26.46 13.21 -19.22
N GLN A 8 25.66 12.15 -19.20
CA GLN A 8 26.19 10.79 -19.21
C GLN A 8 26.90 10.50 -20.54
N VAL A 9 28.12 10.01 -20.46
CA VAL A 9 28.95 9.64 -21.63
C VAL A 9 29.36 8.18 -21.64
N ASP A 10 29.19 7.47 -20.51
CA ASP A 10 29.33 6.02 -20.44
C ASP A 10 28.41 5.41 -19.36
N GLY A 11 28.13 4.12 -19.49
CA GLY A 11 27.19 3.38 -18.66
C GLY A 11 25.71 3.55 -19.07
N GLY A 12 24.83 2.79 -18.42
CA GLY A 12 23.37 2.88 -18.59
C GLY A 12 22.68 3.59 -17.43
N THR A 13 21.34 3.63 -17.46
CA THR A 13 20.51 4.11 -16.32
C THR A 13 20.00 2.96 -15.44
N PHE A 14 20.23 1.71 -15.85
CA PHE A 14 19.81 0.50 -15.13
C PHE A 14 21.04 -0.31 -14.75
N ILE A 15 21.11 -0.73 -13.49
CA ILE A 15 22.15 -1.64 -12.98
C ILE A 15 21.51 -2.73 -12.12
N LYS A 16 22.13 -3.92 -12.07
CA LYS A 16 21.69 -5.00 -11.18
C LYS A 16 22.44 -4.90 -9.85
N GLN A 17 21.78 -5.27 -8.75
CA GLN A 17 22.48 -5.48 -7.48
C GLN A 17 23.67 -6.44 -7.65
N GLY A 18 24.83 -6.05 -7.10
CA GLY A 18 26.06 -6.84 -7.21
C GLY A 18 26.81 -6.70 -8.54
N ASP A 19 26.37 -5.84 -9.48
CA ASP A 19 27.19 -5.50 -10.64
C ASP A 19 28.23 -4.43 -10.29
N PHE A 20 29.43 -4.90 -9.97
CA PHE A 20 30.58 -4.03 -9.66
C PHE A 20 31.44 -3.69 -10.88
N SER A 21 31.07 -4.19 -12.07
CA SER A 21 31.90 -4.09 -13.27
C SER A 21 31.49 -2.95 -14.20
N SER A 22 30.22 -2.55 -14.14
CA SER A 22 29.69 -1.44 -14.94
C SER A 22 30.32 -0.11 -14.55
N GLU A 23 30.95 0.55 -15.53
CA GLU A 23 31.53 1.89 -15.40
C GLU A 23 30.49 2.94 -15.82
N PHE A 24 30.41 4.01 -15.03
CA PHE A 24 29.59 5.18 -15.31
C PHE A 24 30.52 6.37 -15.53
N ALA A 25 30.24 7.18 -16.55
CA ALA A 25 30.98 8.40 -16.79
C ALA A 25 30.07 9.58 -17.11
N PHE A 26 30.39 10.74 -16.53
CA PHE A 26 29.63 11.97 -16.70
C PHE A 26 30.54 13.15 -16.98
N GLU A 27 30.11 14.01 -17.91
CA GLU A 27 30.68 15.32 -18.16
C GLU A 27 30.06 16.36 -17.22
N LEU A 28 30.90 17.22 -16.64
CA LEU A 28 30.51 18.32 -15.75
C LEU A 28 30.31 19.59 -16.59
N LEU A 29 29.07 20.08 -16.65
CA LEU A 29 28.68 21.13 -17.57
C LEU A 29 28.12 22.37 -16.87
N ASP A 30 28.34 23.56 -17.45
CA ASP A 30 27.73 24.82 -17.02
C ASP A 30 26.27 24.98 -17.50
N GLU A 31 25.67 26.14 -17.27
CA GLU A 31 24.31 26.45 -17.71
C GLU A 31 24.14 26.53 -19.23
N ASN A 32 25.23 26.62 -19.98
CA ASN A 32 25.26 26.65 -21.44
C ASN A 32 25.59 25.28 -22.05
N ASN A 33 25.65 24.22 -21.22
CA ASN A 33 26.08 22.87 -21.60
C ASN A 33 27.53 22.80 -22.11
N GLN A 34 28.39 23.70 -21.66
CA GLN A 34 29.83 23.68 -21.93
C GLN A 34 30.59 23.02 -20.78
N LEU A 35 31.69 22.32 -21.08
CA LEU A 35 32.52 21.69 -20.06
C LEU A 35 33.09 22.73 -19.11
N ILE A 36 32.92 22.49 -17.82
CA ILE A 36 33.62 23.25 -16.77
C ILE A 36 34.98 22.62 -16.59
N ASN A 37 36.04 23.42 -16.66
CA ASN A 37 37.38 22.96 -16.33
C ASN A 37 37.52 22.83 -14.82
N LEU A 38 37.40 21.61 -14.33
CA LEU A 38 37.63 21.19 -12.95
C LEU A 38 38.68 20.09 -12.89
N ASP A 39 39.55 20.00 -13.90
CA ASP A 39 40.54 18.93 -13.99
C ASP A 39 41.45 18.91 -12.76
N ASP A 40 41.81 17.69 -12.33
CA ASP A 40 42.58 17.39 -11.13
C ASP A 40 41.90 17.71 -9.79
N GLU A 41 40.68 18.26 -9.79
CA GLU A 41 39.87 18.43 -8.57
C GLU A 41 39.23 17.10 -8.12
N GLU A 42 38.99 16.99 -6.81
CA GLU A 42 38.22 15.87 -6.23
C GLU A 42 36.72 16.13 -6.38
N ALA A 43 36.03 15.15 -6.94
CA ALA A 43 34.58 15.11 -7.06
C ALA A 43 34.00 14.00 -6.18
N ILE A 44 33.06 14.37 -5.31
CA ILE A 44 32.30 13.45 -4.46
C ILE A 44 31.00 13.13 -5.17
N ILE A 45 30.82 11.87 -5.52
CA ILE A 45 29.60 11.32 -6.12
C ILE A 45 28.76 10.72 -5.00
N THR A 46 27.49 11.09 -4.96
CA THR A 46 26.52 10.49 -4.04
C THR A 46 25.32 9.92 -4.79
N LEU A 47 24.90 8.72 -4.42
CA LEU A 47 23.60 8.17 -4.82
C LEU A 47 22.66 8.20 -3.62
N SER A 48 21.64 9.02 -3.73
CA SER A 48 20.70 9.27 -2.64
C SER A 48 19.28 8.87 -3.05
N SER A 49 18.51 8.39 -2.08
CA SER A 49 17.11 8.03 -2.29
C SER A 49 16.28 9.30 -2.53
N PRO A 50 15.42 9.34 -3.55
CA PRO A 50 14.59 10.50 -3.84
C PRO A 50 13.50 10.76 -2.79
N TYR A 51 13.21 9.78 -1.93
CA TYR A 51 12.12 9.81 -0.97
C TYR A 51 12.52 10.43 0.37
N ASP A 52 13.60 9.92 0.97
CA ASP A 52 14.09 10.26 2.32
C ASP A 52 15.43 11.03 2.28
N ARG A 53 16.04 11.19 1.09
CA ARG A 53 17.36 11.82 0.86
C ARG A 53 18.51 11.14 1.59
N GLU A 54 18.34 9.89 2.02
CA GLU A 54 19.43 9.10 2.57
C GLU A 54 20.43 8.74 1.46
N THR A 55 21.72 8.92 1.74
CA THR A 55 22.81 8.57 0.82
C THR A 55 23.23 7.13 1.07
N PHE A 56 23.10 6.30 0.05
CA PHE A 56 23.44 4.86 0.11
C PHE A 56 24.79 4.54 -0.51
N PHE A 57 25.34 5.47 -1.29
CA PHE A 57 26.61 5.33 -1.94
C PHE A 57 27.30 6.68 -1.96
N GLU A 58 28.57 6.70 -1.57
CA GLU A 58 29.44 7.86 -1.72
C GLU A 58 30.78 7.40 -2.29
N LYS A 59 31.30 8.11 -3.29
CA LYS A 59 32.60 7.81 -3.89
C LYS A 59 33.31 9.08 -4.32
N THR A 60 34.56 9.20 -3.90
CA THR A 60 35.44 10.28 -4.35
C THR A 60 36.23 9.83 -5.58
N VAL A 61 36.22 10.64 -6.63
CA VAL A 61 37.03 10.45 -7.84
C VAL A 61 37.70 11.75 -8.24
N THR A 62 38.74 11.68 -9.06
CA THR A 62 39.40 12.87 -9.62
C THR A 62 38.79 13.18 -10.99
N VAL A 63 38.48 14.46 -11.23
CA VAL A 63 38.01 14.92 -12.54
C VAL A 63 39.15 14.89 -13.55
N LYS A 64 38.89 14.36 -14.76
CA LYS A 64 39.84 14.34 -15.88
C LYS A 64 39.13 14.69 -17.18
N ASP A 65 39.70 15.61 -17.95
CA ASP A 65 39.13 16.11 -19.20
C ASP A 65 37.67 16.58 -19.04
N GLY A 66 37.35 17.23 -17.91
CA GLY A 66 36.00 17.69 -17.54
C GLY A 66 35.01 16.57 -17.22
N LYS A 67 35.50 15.35 -16.96
CA LYS A 67 34.70 14.15 -16.73
C LYS A 67 35.01 13.50 -15.39
N ILE A 68 34.01 12.84 -14.85
CA ILE A 68 34.16 11.85 -13.78
C ILE A 68 33.86 10.46 -14.35
N SER A 69 34.53 9.44 -13.81
CA SER A 69 34.24 8.04 -14.10
C SER A 69 34.33 7.21 -12.84
N PHE A 70 33.36 6.33 -12.61
CA PHE A 70 33.28 5.52 -11.40
C PHE A 70 32.51 4.22 -11.62
N GLN A 71 32.78 3.25 -10.75
CA GLN A 71 31.97 2.04 -10.60
C GLN A 71 31.28 2.07 -9.24
N ILE A 72 30.08 1.50 -9.18
CA ILE A 72 29.38 1.25 -7.91
C ILE A 72 29.95 -0.06 -7.35
N ASP A 73 30.78 0.04 -6.31
CA ASP A 73 31.48 -1.08 -5.66
C ASP A 73 30.79 -1.56 -4.38
N GLU A 74 29.51 -1.18 -4.21
CA GLU A 74 28.67 -1.59 -3.11
C GLU A 74 27.34 -2.15 -3.61
N ILE A 75 26.77 -3.14 -2.89
CA ILE A 75 25.41 -3.57 -3.17
C ILE A 75 24.47 -2.50 -2.64
N LEU A 76 23.60 -1.97 -3.50
CA LEU A 76 22.61 -0.96 -3.14
C LEU A 76 21.21 -1.58 -3.05
N PRO A 77 20.29 -1.06 -2.24
CA PRO A 77 18.88 -1.43 -2.28
C PRO A 77 18.25 -1.32 -3.68
N ILE A 78 17.25 -2.14 -3.98
CA ILE A 78 16.45 -2.02 -5.20
C ILE A 78 15.60 -0.75 -5.11
N ARG A 79 15.89 0.26 -5.92
CA ARG A 79 15.13 1.51 -6.07
C ARG A 79 15.75 2.44 -7.13
N TYR A 80 15.12 3.59 -7.30
CA TYR A 80 15.67 4.76 -7.99
C TYR A 80 16.59 5.55 -7.06
N TYR A 81 17.69 6.03 -7.63
CA TYR A 81 18.65 6.91 -6.98
C TYR A 81 18.82 8.20 -7.78
N ILE A 82 18.87 9.32 -7.07
CA ILE A 82 19.36 10.59 -7.61
C ILE A 82 20.88 10.59 -7.51
N ILE A 83 21.55 10.94 -8.59
CA ILE A 83 22.99 11.19 -8.59
C ILE A 83 23.25 12.67 -8.34
N GLU A 84 24.11 12.97 -7.37
CA GLU A 84 24.71 14.29 -7.19
C GLU A 84 26.23 14.17 -7.24
N VAL A 85 26.88 15.17 -7.83
CA VAL A 85 28.34 15.28 -7.90
C VAL A 85 28.72 16.63 -7.30
N LYS A 86 29.48 16.62 -6.22
CA LYS A 86 30.02 17.83 -5.59
C LYS A 86 31.50 17.93 -5.95
N CYS A 87 31.90 19.03 -6.60
CA CYS A 87 33.28 19.24 -7.03
C CYS A 87 33.61 20.73 -6.91
N ALA A 88 34.67 21.06 -6.17
CA ALA A 88 34.96 22.44 -5.77
C ALA A 88 33.70 23.14 -5.18
N ASP A 89 33.33 24.31 -5.69
CA ASP A 89 32.15 25.08 -5.26
C ASP A 89 30.86 24.70 -6.02
N TYR A 90 30.90 23.67 -6.86
CA TYR A 90 29.78 23.25 -7.71
C TYR A 90 29.11 21.97 -7.22
N VAL A 91 27.80 21.89 -7.45
CA VAL A 91 26.98 20.68 -7.26
C VAL A 91 26.28 20.39 -8.58
N PHE A 92 26.41 19.19 -9.13
CA PHE A 92 25.83 18.77 -10.42
C PHE A 92 24.90 17.57 -10.26
N PRO A 93 23.82 17.45 -11.06
CA PRO A 93 23.19 18.53 -11.80
C PRO A 93 22.42 19.44 -10.83
N SER A 94 22.08 20.66 -11.26
CA SER A 94 21.14 21.53 -10.53
C SER A 94 19.68 21.07 -10.65
N ASP A 95 19.43 19.95 -11.33
CA ASP A 95 18.13 19.33 -11.50
C ASP A 95 18.19 17.84 -11.15
N ASN A 96 17.03 17.26 -10.84
CA ASN A 96 16.93 15.85 -10.45
C ASN A 96 16.68 14.93 -11.66
N ARG A 97 17.08 15.33 -12.88
CA ARG A 97 16.73 14.60 -14.12
C ARG A 97 17.52 13.32 -14.30
N PHE A 98 18.75 13.25 -13.77
CA PHE A 98 19.56 12.04 -13.87
C PHE A 98 19.29 11.10 -12.70
N GLN A 99 18.85 9.90 -13.03
CA GLN A 99 18.54 8.85 -12.07
C GLN A 99 19.17 7.53 -12.51
N ILE A 100 19.56 6.73 -11.52
CA ILE A 100 20.03 5.36 -11.69
C ILE A 100 19.00 4.44 -11.03
N GLU A 101 18.50 3.46 -11.77
CA GLU A 101 17.64 2.41 -11.24
C GLU A 101 18.47 1.16 -10.91
N VAL A 102 18.45 0.76 -9.65
CA VAL A 102 19.02 -0.52 -9.21
C VAL A 102 17.91 -1.57 -9.22
N THR A 103 18.11 -2.61 -10.02
CA THR A 103 17.19 -3.73 -10.20
C THR A 103 17.70 -4.99 -9.49
N LYS A 104 16.81 -5.97 -9.27
CA LYS A 104 17.16 -7.21 -8.57
C LYS A 104 18.34 -7.93 -9.24
N GLY A 105 19.38 -8.19 -8.45
CA GLY A 105 20.56 -8.95 -8.86
C GLY A 105 20.60 -10.35 -8.26
N SER A 106 21.75 -11.00 -8.38
CA SER A 106 22.02 -12.31 -7.76
C SER A 106 22.48 -12.21 -6.31
N GLU A 107 22.90 -11.03 -5.86
CA GLU A 107 23.32 -10.76 -4.48
C GLU A 107 22.29 -9.87 -3.79
N ASP A 108 21.96 -10.20 -2.54
CA ASP A 108 21.01 -9.45 -1.74
C ASP A 108 21.70 -8.27 -1.04
N TYR A 109 21.00 -7.14 -0.93
CA TYR A 109 21.45 -6.00 -0.13
C TYR A 109 21.36 -6.35 1.36
N ILE A 110 22.45 -6.12 2.08
CA ILE A 110 22.51 -6.24 3.53
C ILE A 110 22.66 -4.83 4.13
N PRO A 111 21.71 -4.37 4.97
CA PRO A 111 21.81 -3.08 5.63
C PRO A 111 23.11 -2.91 6.42
N LYS A 112 23.69 -1.71 6.35
CA LYS A 112 24.85 -1.32 7.17
C LYS A 112 24.38 -0.54 8.40
N ASP A 113 25.13 -0.63 9.49
CA ASP A 113 24.93 0.24 10.65
C ASP A 113 25.38 1.69 10.37
N PRO A 114 25.11 2.65 11.27
CA PRO A 114 25.58 4.03 11.12
C PRO A 114 27.10 4.24 11.08
N LEU A 115 27.90 3.19 11.33
CA LEU A 115 29.36 3.17 11.25
C LEU A 115 29.88 2.43 10.01
N GLY A 116 28.99 1.98 9.12
CA GLY A 116 29.32 1.29 7.86
C GLY A 116 29.59 -0.21 8.01
N LYS A 117 29.29 -0.82 9.16
CA LYS A 117 29.44 -2.26 9.38
C LYS A 117 28.28 -3.01 8.72
N VAL A 118 28.61 -4.06 7.94
CA VAL A 118 27.60 -5.01 7.41
C VAL A 118 26.94 -5.72 8.59
N LEU A 119 25.62 -5.61 8.71
CA LEU A 119 24.87 -6.16 9.81
C LEU A 119 24.38 -7.57 9.50
N THR A 120 24.55 -8.49 10.43
CA THR A 120 23.86 -9.78 10.37
C THR A 120 22.37 -9.60 10.63
N GLU A 121 21.54 -10.57 10.20
CA GLU A 121 20.09 -10.56 10.44
C GLU A 121 19.74 -10.39 11.92
N THR A 122 20.55 -10.98 12.82
CA THR A 122 20.43 -10.81 14.27
C THR A 122 20.78 -9.39 14.73
N GLU A 123 21.86 -8.80 14.21
CA GLU A 123 22.26 -7.43 14.57
C GLU A 123 21.29 -6.37 14.00
N VAL A 124 20.67 -6.63 12.84
CA VAL A 124 19.58 -5.80 12.32
C VAL A 124 18.38 -5.86 13.26
N ILE A 125 18.02 -7.05 13.74
CA ILE A 125 16.93 -7.21 14.72
C ILE A 125 17.26 -6.48 16.03
N GLU A 126 18.51 -6.55 16.50
CA GLU A 126 18.95 -5.83 17.72
C GLU A 126 18.93 -4.30 17.51
N LEU A 127 19.42 -3.78 16.38
CA LEU A 127 19.39 -2.35 16.05
C LEU A 127 17.98 -1.80 15.86
N LEU A 128 17.07 -2.58 15.28
CA LEU A 128 15.66 -2.22 15.17
C LEU A 128 14.94 -2.20 16.54
N ASN A 129 15.59 -2.71 17.59
CA ASN A 129 15.12 -2.63 18.97
C ASN A 129 15.86 -1.56 19.80
N GLU A 130 16.85 -0.86 19.23
CA GLU A 130 17.61 0.21 19.89
C GLU A 130 16.83 1.55 19.86
N PRO A 131 16.50 2.14 21.03
CA PRO A 131 15.66 3.34 21.09
C PRO A 131 16.21 4.56 20.34
N GLU A 132 17.53 4.74 20.32
CA GLU A 132 18.18 5.86 19.62
C GLU A 132 18.18 5.69 18.09
N PHE A 133 18.31 4.46 17.59
CA PHE A 133 18.23 4.16 16.15
C PHE A 133 16.81 4.40 15.65
N ILE A 134 15.80 3.88 16.37
CA ILE A 134 14.38 4.11 16.09
C ILE A 134 14.08 5.62 16.02
N ALA A 135 14.60 6.43 16.93
CA ALA A 135 14.36 7.87 16.93
C ALA A 135 14.97 8.61 15.72
N LYS A 136 15.95 8.02 15.03
CA LYS A 136 16.68 8.64 13.90
C LYS A 136 16.10 8.28 12.53
N VAL A 137 15.52 7.08 12.40
CA VAL A 137 14.86 6.61 11.16
C VAL A 137 13.33 6.78 11.17
N THR A 138 12.77 7.21 12.29
CA THR A 138 11.33 7.51 12.41
C THR A 138 11.17 9.03 12.41
N GLY A 139 10.32 9.58 11.54
CA GLY A 139 9.82 10.96 11.69
C GLY A 139 9.23 11.16 13.10
N PRO A 140 9.04 12.40 13.60
CA PRO A 140 8.65 12.64 14.98
C PRO A 140 7.51 11.69 15.34
N LYS A 141 7.77 10.79 16.29
CA LYS A 141 6.80 9.82 16.79
C LYS A 141 5.55 10.64 17.10
N GLY A 142 4.47 10.43 16.33
CA GLY A 142 3.19 11.01 16.70
C GLY A 142 2.95 10.64 18.16
N ASP A 143 2.48 11.61 18.96
CA ASP A 143 2.30 11.43 20.41
C ASP A 143 1.84 10.01 20.67
N THR A 144 2.55 9.28 21.54
CA THR A 144 2.22 7.88 21.82
C THR A 144 0.73 7.83 22.10
N GLY A 145 -0.04 7.26 21.16
CA GLY A 145 -1.46 7.10 21.35
C GLY A 145 -1.64 6.36 22.66
N ILE A 146 -2.57 6.83 23.49
CA ILE A 146 -2.87 6.19 24.77
C ILE A 146 -2.97 4.69 24.52
N SER A 147 -2.19 3.88 25.24
CA SER A 147 -2.25 2.43 25.04
C SER A 147 -3.67 1.95 25.33
N THR A 148 -4.14 0.90 24.69
CA THR A 148 -5.50 0.39 24.93
C THR A 148 -5.74 0.06 26.41
N TYR A 149 -4.68 -0.29 27.14
CA TYR A 149 -4.69 -0.48 28.59
C TYR A 149 -4.78 0.86 29.37
N ASP A 150 -4.03 1.89 28.96
CA ASP A 150 -4.14 3.22 29.57
C ASP A 150 -5.49 3.88 29.28
N LEU A 151 -6.08 3.61 28.11
CA LEU A 151 -7.44 4.01 27.72
C LEU A 151 -8.47 3.27 28.59
N TRP A 152 -8.26 1.98 28.81
CA TRP A 152 -9.05 1.15 29.72
C TRP A 152 -9.00 1.69 31.17
N LEU A 153 -7.83 2.06 31.69
CA LEU A 153 -7.69 2.72 33.00
C LEU A 153 -8.36 4.11 33.03
N SER A 154 -8.24 4.90 31.96
CA SER A 154 -8.83 6.25 31.88
C SER A 154 -10.36 6.26 31.90
N GLN A 155 -11.01 5.14 31.58
CA GLN A 155 -12.46 4.94 31.67
C GLN A 155 -12.93 4.52 33.08
N GLY A 156 -12.01 4.51 34.06
CA GLY A 156 -12.30 4.21 35.48
C GLY A 156 -12.07 2.76 35.88
N ASN A 157 -11.53 1.93 34.99
CA ASN A 157 -11.14 0.56 35.33
C ASN A 157 -9.84 0.54 36.15
N THR A 158 -9.62 -0.53 36.90
CA THR A 158 -8.43 -0.74 37.72
C THR A 158 -8.02 -2.20 37.64
N GLY A 159 -6.72 -2.49 37.60
CA GLY A 159 -6.19 -3.85 37.45
C GLY A 159 -4.80 -3.85 36.86
N THR A 160 -4.32 -5.02 36.46
CA THR A 160 -3.04 -5.25 35.75
C THR A 160 -3.28 -5.45 34.25
N GLU A 161 -2.21 -5.38 33.44
CA GLU A 161 -2.30 -5.67 31.99
C GLU A 161 -2.81 -7.09 31.69
N GLN A 162 -2.55 -8.05 32.60
CA GLN A 162 -3.06 -9.40 32.47
C GLN A 162 -4.58 -9.46 32.70
N ASP A 163 -5.10 -8.67 33.65
CA ASP A 163 -6.55 -8.53 33.87
C ASP A 163 -7.22 -7.90 32.64
N PHE A 164 -6.54 -6.96 31.99
CA PHE A 164 -6.99 -6.38 30.71
C PHE A 164 -6.97 -7.43 29.59
N ILE A 165 -5.92 -8.24 29.43
CA ILE A 165 -5.85 -9.27 28.38
C ILE A 165 -6.86 -10.40 28.62
N ASP A 166 -7.09 -10.80 29.87
CA ASP A 166 -8.09 -11.82 30.20
C ASP A 166 -9.52 -11.29 29.96
N SER A 167 -9.75 -9.97 30.06
CA SER A 167 -11.01 -9.33 29.63
C SER A 167 -11.27 -9.38 28.13
N LEU A 168 -10.23 -9.63 27.31
CA LEU A 168 -10.33 -9.73 25.85
C LEU A 168 -10.59 -11.16 25.36
N ARG A 169 -10.53 -12.16 26.25
CA ARG A 169 -10.70 -13.58 25.90
C ARG A 169 -12.14 -14.00 26.16
N GLY A 170 -12.88 -14.38 25.12
CA GLY A 170 -14.26 -14.86 25.26
C GLY A 170 -14.36 -16.17 26.04
N ALA A 171 -15.43 -16.34 26.84
CA ALA A 171 -15.62 -17.51 27.68
C ALA A 171 -15.86 -18.81 26.89
N ASP A 172 -15.40 -19.95 27.45
CA ASP A 172 -15.66 -21.28 26.90
C ASP A 172 -17.17 -21.56 26.80
N GLY A 173 -17.59 -22.23 25.72
CA GLY A 173 -19.00 -22.53 25.44
C GLY A 173 -19.68 -23.38 26.52
N LEU A 174 -20.94 -23.06 26.82
CA LEU A 174 -21.74 -23.72 27.86
C LEU A 174 -21.83 -25.24 27.65
N ALA A 175 -21.64 -26.00 28.74
CA ALA A 175 -21.86 -27.44 28.75
C ALA A 175 -23.33 -27.79 28.43
N GLY A 176 -23.53 -28.83 27.61
CA GLY A 176 -24.86 -29.26 27.16
C GLY A 176 -25.81 -29.63 28.31
N PRO A 177 -27.13 -29.49 28.10
CA PRO A 177 -28.13 -29.63 29.16
C PRO A 177 -28.12 -31.03 29.80
N ILE A 178 -28.24 -31.06 31.13
CA ILE A 178 -28.32 -32.28 31.94
C ILE A 178 -29.62 -33.04 31.62
N GLY A 179 -29.53 -34.36 31.44
CA GLY A 179 -30.67 -35.23 31.15
C GLY A 179 -31.71 -35.27 32.27
N ALA A 180 -32.97 -35.50 31.91
CA ALA A 180 -34.12 -35.41 32.82
C ALA A 180 -34.01 -36.32 34.06
N THR A 181 -34.30 -35.75 35.23
CA THR A 181 -34.34 -36.44 36.54
C THR A 181 -35.46 -37.48 36.59
N GLY A 182 -35.16 -38.68 37.12
CA GLY A 182 -36.14 -39.75 37.30
C GLY A 182 -37.25 -39.43 38.33
N PRO A 183 -38.40 -40.12 38.28
CA PRO A 183 -39.55 -39.82 39.13
C PRO A 183 -39.29 -40.06 40.63
N GLN A 184 -39.86 -39.17 41.44
CA GLN A 184 -39.69 -39.10 42.90
C GLN A 184 -40.37 -40.25 43.65
N GLY A 185 -39.70 -40.82 44.66
CA GLY A 185 -40.24 -41.85 45.56
C GLY A 185 -41.24 -41.30 46.60
N ALA A 186 -42.12 -42.18 47.09
CA ALA A 186 -43.27 -41.83 47.93
C ALA A 186 -42.90 -41.35 49.36
N THR A 187 -43.71 -40.42 49.87
CA THR A 187 -43.58 -39.70 51.15
C THR A 187 -43.76 -40.58 52.39
N GLY A 188 -42.88 -40.41 53.38
CA GLY A 188 -42.99 -40.99 54.73
C GLY A 188 -43.61 -40.03 55.77
N ALA A 189 -44.26 -40.61 56.79
CA ALA A 189 -45.26 -39.99 57.67
C ALA A 189 -44.74 -39.07 58.81
N THR A 190 -45.65 -38.20 59.25
CA THR A 190 -45.54 -37.20 60.33
C THR A 190 -45.45 -37.79 61.75
N GLY A 191 -44.70 -37.15 62.66
CA GLY A 191 -44.70 -37.45 64.09
C GLY A 191 -44.31 -36.28 65.04
N THR A 192 -45.33 -35.82 65.78
CA THR A 192 -45.47 -35.23 67.13
C THR A 192 -44.50 -34.19 67.76
N GLN A 193 -45.14 -33.22 68.44
CA GLN A 193 -44.63 -32.01 69.11
C GLN A 193 -44.37 -32.16 70.63
N GLY A 194 -43.39 -31.40 71.16
CA GLY A 194 -43.20 -30.97 72.58
C GLY A 194 -41.72 -31.03 73.02
N THR A 195 -41.11 -30.20 73.87
CA THR A 195 -41.43 -29.01 74.71
C THR A 195 -40.11 -28.23 75.00
N GLN A 196 -40.22 -26.90 75.20
CA GLN A 196 -39.29 -25.86 75.73
C GLN A 196 -38.09 -26.32 76.58
N GLY A 197 -36.87 -25.76 76.55
CA GLY A 197 -36.16 -24.72 75.78
C GLY A 197 -34.78 -24.49 76.43
N ILE A 198 -33.71 -24.19 75.67
CA ILE A 198 -32.40 -23.75 76.21
C ILE A 198 -31.80 -22.60 75.39
N LYS A 199 -31.13 -21.72 76.15
CA LYS A 199 -30.29 -20.55 75.85
C LYS A 199 -29.84 -20.33 74.40
N GLY A 200 -30.04 -19.11 73.92
CA GLY A 200 -29.85 -18.68 72.53
C GLY A 200 -28.43 -18.82 71.99
N ASP A 201 -28.37 -19.31 70.75
CA ASP A 201 -27.18 -19.34 69.93
C ASP A 201 -26.89 -17.96 69.32
N LYS A 202 -25.60 -17.67 69.21
CA LYS A 202 -25.02 -16.50 68.55
C LYS A 202 -25.67 -16.32 67.18
N GLY A 203 -26.23 -15.13 66.91
CA GLY A 203 -26.91 -14.85 65.64
C GLY A 203 -26.04 -15.19 64.42
N ASP A 204 -26.63 -15.91 63.48
CA ASP A 204 -26.01 -16.27 62.21
C ASP A 204 -25.58 -15.01 61.46
N THR A 205 -24.37 -15.04 60.90
CA THR A 205 -23.89 -14.00 59.99
C THR A 205 -24.83 -13.95 58.79
N GLY A 206 -25.38 -12.77 58.49
CA GLY A 206 -26.33 -12.57 57.40
C GLY A 206 -25.79 -13.11 56.07
N THR A 207 -26.65 -13.76 55.29
CA THR A 207 -26.31 -14.25 53.94
C THR A 207 -25.84 -13.08 53.09
N SER A 208 -24.65 -13.18 52.48
CA SER A 208 -24.20 -12.22 51.45
C SER A 208 -25.29 -12.07 50.38
N GLY A 209 -25.53 -10.83 49.96
CA GLY A 209 -26.48 -10.53 48.88
C GLY A 209 -26.05 -11.22 47.58
N GLN A 210 -27.01 -11.57 46.72
CA GLN A 210 -26.68 -12.09 45.39
C GLN A 210 -25.95 -11.01 44.59
N ASP A 211 -24.85 -11.39 43.96
CA ASP A 211 -24.12 -10.52 43.05
C ASP A 211 -25.05 -10.09 41.90
N GLY A 212 -24.91 -8.82 41.47
CA GLY A 212 -25.69 -8.29 40.36
C GLY A 212 -25.31 -8.97 39.05
N ASN A 213 -26.25 -9.09 38.11
CA ASN A 213 -25.96 -9.63 36.78
C ASN A 213 -24.85 -8.81 36.12
N ASP A 214 -23.88 -9.50 35.52
CA ASP A 214 -22.80 -8.87 34.77
C ASP A 214 -23.36 -7.99 33.65
N GLY A 215 -22.71 -6.85 33.43
CA GLY A 215 -23.04 -5.94 32.33
C GLY A 215 -22.75 -6.61 30.98
N GLN A 216 -23.44 -6.19 29.92
CA GLN A 216 -23.20 -6.73 28.58
C GLN A 216 -21.78 -6.39 28.10
N ASP A 217 -21.14 -7.37 27.47
CA ASP A 217 -19.82 -7.24 26.88
C ASP A 217 -19.75 -6.12 25.83
N GLY A 218 -18.57 -5.49 25.72
CA GLY A 218 -18.30 -4.43 24.76
C GLY A 218 -18.10 -4.93 23.31
N LYS A 219 -18.22 -4.02 22.35
CA LYS A 219 -18.01 -4.31 20.91
C LYS A 219 -16.52 -4.59 20.61
N SER A 220 -16.25 -5.56 19.74
CA SER A 220 -14.90 -5.85 19.26
C SER A 220 -14.33 -4.71 18.41
N THR A 221 -12.99 -4.66 18.24
CA THR A 221 -12.33 -3.66 17.38
C THR A 221 -12.76 -3.77 15.92
N TYR A 222 -12.99 -4.98 15.41
CA TYR A 222 -13.62 -5.19 14.11
C TYR A 222 -15.04 -4.63 14.07
N GLN A 223 -15.82 -4.80 15.15
CA GLN A 223 -17.17 -4.23 15.24
C GLN A 223 -17.16 -2.69 15.31
N ILE A 224 -16.14 -2.08 15.94
CA ILE A 224 -15.90 -0.63 15.92
C ILE A 224 -15.47 -0.19 14.51
N TRP A 225 -14.61 -0.95 13.83
CA TRP A 225 -14.21 -0.67 12.45
C TRP A 225 -15.41 -0.67 11.50
N LEU A 226 -16.36 -1.60 11.67
CA LEU A 226 -17.64 -1.59 10.97
C LEU A 226 -18.52 -0.38 11.37
N ASP A 227 -18.59 -0.05 12.66
CA ASP A 227 -19.36 1.11 13.16
C ASP A 227 -18.84 2.44 12.61
N LEU A 228 -17.55 2.53 12.27
CA LEU A 228 -16.93 3.69 11.60
C LEU A 228 -17.28 3.78 10.10
N GLY A 229 -18.15 2.91 9.60
CA GLY A 229 -18.65 2.91 8.23
C GLY A 229 -17.82 2.07 7.27
N ASN A 230 -16.82 1.33 7.75
CA ASN A 230 -16.09 0.39 6.91
C ASN A 230 -16.91 -0.88 6.67
N VAL A 231 -16.65 -1.55 5.54
CA VAL A 231 -17.31 -2.81 5.19
C VAL A 231 -16.26 -3.81 4.73
N GLY A 232 -16.39 -5.07 5.14
CA GLY A 232 -15.43 -6.11 4.78
C GLY A 232 -15.41 -7.22 5.81
N SER A 233 -14.54 -8.19 5.59
CA SER A 233 -14.20 -9.28 6.49
C SER A 233 -13.16 -8.85 7.53
N GLU A 234 -12.90 -9.70 8.53
CA GLU A 234 -11.80 -9.49 9.48
C GLU A 234 -10.43 -9.45 8.79
N GLN A 235 -10.28 -10.14 7.66
CA GLN A 235 -9.06 -10.07 6.87
C GLN A 235 -8.92 -8.70 6.20
N ASP A 236 -10.00 -8.14 5.65
CA ASP A 236 -9.99 -6.77 5.11
C ASP A 236 -9.65 -5.74 6.20
N PHE A 237 -10.11 -5.97 7.44
CA PHE A 237 -9.72 -5.18 8.60
C PHE A 237 -8.22 -5.30 8.88
N ILE A 238 -7.66 -6.51 8.93
CA ILE A 238 -6.22 -6.74 9.15
C ILE A 238 -5.38 -6.10 8.04
N ASP A 239 -5.78 -6.26 6.78
CA ASP A 239 -5.08 -5.68 5.63
C ASP A 239 -5.12 -4.14 5.66
N SER A 240 -6.18 -3.55 6.24
CA SER A 240 -6.27 -2.10 6.44
C SER A 240 -5.28 -1.55 7.46
N LEU A 241 -4.71 -2.40 8.32
CA LEU A 241 -3.70 -2.01 9.31
C LEU A 241 -2.30 -1.93 8.70
N ALA A 242 -2.09 -2.44 7.47
CA ALA A 242 -0.82 -2.36 6.77
C ALA A 242 -0.54 -0.90 6.32
N PRO A 243 0.72 -0.45 6.31
CA PRO A 243 1.08 0.87 5.83
C PRO A 243 0.67 1.05 4.36
N LYS A 244 -0.22 2.01 4.10
CA LYS A 244 -0.59 2.38 2.73
C LYS A 244 0.58 3.10 2.06
N ILE A 245 1.29 2.38 1.20
CA ILE A 245 2.18 3.00 0.21
C ILE A 245 1.27 3.81 -0.74
N GLU A 246 1.55 5.10 -0.93
CA GLU A 246 0.82 5.91 -1.89
C GLU A 246 1.11 5.37 -3.31
N ARG A 247 0.07 4.89 -3.97
CA ARG A 247 0.16 4.30 -5.32
C ARG A 247 -0.35 5.31 -6.34
N HIS A 248 0.39 5.49 -7.43
CA HIS A 248 0.04 6.39 -8.52
C HIS A 248 -0.71 5.66 -9.66
N ALA A 249 -1.24 6.43 -10.61
CA ALA A 249 -1.77 5.88 -11.86
C ALA A 249 -0.71 5.05 -12.61
N PRO A 250 -1.09 3.99 -13.36
CA PRO A 250 -0.13 3.08 -13.96
C PRO A 250 0.58 3.73 -15.14
N THR A 251 1.91 3.62 -15.22
CA THR A 251 2.72 4.19 -16.33
C THR A 251 3.24 3.13 -17.28
N GLY A 252 3.13 1.86 -16.92
CA GLY A 252 3.53 0.70 -17.71
C GLY A 252 2.71 -0.54 -17.37
N TYR A 253 2.82 -1.55 -18.22
CA TYR A 253 2.22 -2.85 -17.98
C TYR A 253 3.04 -3.99 -18.57
N SER A 254 2.84 -5.19 -18.05
CA SER A 254 3.24 -6.45 -18.67
C SER A 254 2.02 -7.34 -18.88
N LEU A 255 2.10 -8.24 -19.87
CA LEU A 255 1.05 -9.20 -20.17
C LEU A 255 1.50 -10.62 -19.77
N ASP A 256 0.89 -11.17 -18.74
CA ASP A 256 1.06 -12.57 -18.36
C ASP A 256 0.07 -13.46 -19.12
N ARG A 257 0.63 -14.33 -19.95
CA ARG A 257 -0.12 -15.27 -20.80
C ARG A 257 -0.18 -16.67 -20.22
N THR A 258 0.41 -16.89 -19.05
CA THR A 258 0.39 -18.17 -18.33
C THR A 258 -0.90 -18.35 -17.52
N THR A 259 -1.59 -17.26 -17.21
CA THR A 259 -2.88 -17.24 -16.50
C THR A 259 -4.08 -17.43 -17.42
N ARG A 260 -5.26 -17.69 -16.85
CA ARG A 260 -6.53 -17.72 -17.58
C ARG A 260 -7.67 -17.16 -16.71
N PRO A 261 -8.25 -15.99 -17.04
CA PRO A 261 -7.91 -15.14 -18.19
C PRO A 261 -6.47 -14.62 -18.12
N TRP A 262 -5.88 -14.23 -19.25
CA TRP A 262 -4.59 -13.53 -19.27
C TRP A 262 -4.64 -12.32 -18.35
N THR A 263 -3.51 -12.01 -17.71
CA THR A 263 -3.43 -10.94 -16.71
C THR A 263 -2.61 -9.79 -17.26
N ILE A 264 -3.13 -8.57 -17.18
CA ILE A 264 -2.31 -7.38 -17.37
C ILE A 264 -1.85 -6.94 -15.98
N HIS A 265 -0.53 -6.96 -15.76
CA HIS A 265 0.08 -6.46 -14.54
C HIS A 265 0.53 -5.03 -14.76
N PHE A 266 0.01 -4.09 -13.99
CA PHE A 266 0.47 -2.70 -14.01
C PHE A 266 1.61 -2.48 -13.03
N ASP A 267 2.47 -1.51 -13.36
CA ASP A 267 3.58 -1.06 -12.51
C ASP A 267 3.14 -0.42 -11.17
N ASN A 268 1.87 -0.02 -11.06
CA ASN A 268 1.30 0.47 -9.81
C ASN A 268 0.76 -0.65 -8.88
N GLY A 269 1.02 -1.92 -9.22
CA GLY A 269 0.62 -3.09 -8.43
C GLY A 269 -0.85 -3.48 -8.56
N CYS A 270 -1.61 -2.83 -9.45
CA CYS A 270 -2.93 -3.31 -9.85
C CYS A 270 -2.79 -4.37 -10.96
N ASP A 271 -3.71 -5.33 -10.98
CA ASP A 271 -3.88 -6.22 -12.12
C ASP A 271 -5.24 -6.02 -12.78
N LEU A 272 -5.33 -6.25 -14.09
CA LEU A 272 -6.57 -6.25 -14.84
C LEU A 272 -6.86 -7.64 -15.40
N LEU A 273 -8.00 -8.20 -15.00
CA LEU A 273 -8.53 -9.45 -15.53
C LEU A 273 -9.73 -9.16 -16.43
N MET A 274 -9.82 -9.88 -17.55
CA MET A 274 -10.90 -9.72 -18.52
C MET A 274 -11.51 -11.09 -18.89
N PRO A 275 -12.32 -11.70 -18.00
CA PRO A 275 -12.87 -13.04 -18.16
C PRO A 275 -13.60 -13.32 -19.48
N ASP A 276 -14.44 -12.39 -19.94
CA ASP A 276 -15.18 -12.50 -21.22
C ASP A 276 -14.24 -12.62 -22.44
N TYR A 277 -12.99 -12.19 -22.30
CA TYR A 277 -11.99 -12.19 -23.36
C TYR A 277 -10.78 -13.05 -23.01
N ALA A 278 -10.95 -14.09 -22.20
CA ALA A 278 -9.88 -14.75 -21.44
C ALA A 278 -8.52 -14.96 -22.13
N THR A 279 -8.46 -15.11 -23.46
CA THR A 279 -7.21 -15.20 -24.23
C THR A 279 -7.28 -14.46 -25.57
N THR A 280 -8.17 -13.47 -25.72
CA THR A 280 -8.40 -12.79 -27.00
C THR A 280 -7.30 -11.77 -27.27
N GLU A 281 -6.35 -12.13 -28.12
CA GLU A 281 -5.13 -11.35 -28.40
C GLU A 281 -5.39 -9.88 -28.71
N THR A 282 -6.39 -9.58 -29.54
CA THR A 282 -6.73 -8.22 -29.97
C THR A 282 -7.18 -7.32 -28.82
N ILE A 283 -7.85 -7.87 -27.82
CA ILE A 283 -8.34 -7.13 -26.65
C ILE A 283 -7.18 -6.78 -25.72
N TYR A 284 -6.24 -7.71 -25.56
CA TYR A 284 -5.04 -7.55 -24.75
C TYR A 284 -3.91 -6.79 -25.46
N GLY A 285 -4.02 -6.54 -26.77
CA GLY A 285 -2.97 -5.90 -27.57
C GLY A 285 -1.80 -6.82 -27.92
N TYR A 286 -1.95 -8.13 -27.76
CA TYR A 286 -0.89 -9.07 -28.13
C TYR A 286 -0.70 -9.08 -29.65
N GLY A 287 0.51 -8.76 -30.11
CA GLY A 287 0.83 -8.66 -31.53
C GLY A 287 0.34 -7.36 -32.21
N TYR A 288 -0.18 -6.40 -31.45
CA TYR A 288 -0.57 -5.07 -31.96
C TYR A 288 0.59 -4.08 -31.85
N THR A 289 0.68 -3.15 -32.80
CA THR A 289 1.65 -2.05 -32.74
C THR A 289 1.19 -1.00 -31.73
N ALA A 290 2.07 -0.64 -30.79
CA ALA A 290 1.86 0.44 -29.84
C ALA A 290 1.95 1.81 -30.54
N TYR A 291 0.90 2.25 -31.24
CA TYR A 291 0.85 3.59 -31.82
C TYR A 291 0.56 4.61 -30.70
N ASN A 292 1.64 5.17 -30.14
CA ASN A 292 1.64 5.93 -28.88
C ASN A 292 1.44 7.45 -29.02
N ALA A 293 1.06 7.99 -30.18
CA ALA A 293 1.06 9.44 -30.42
C ALA A 293 -0.28 10.06 -30.82
N GLU A 294 -1.32 9.27 -31.06
CA GLU A 294 -2.59 9.80 -31.52
C GLU A 294 -3.51 10.14 -30.34
N THR A 295 -4.39 11.12 -30.52
CA THR A 295 -5.44 11.47 -29.55
C THR A 295 -6.77 10.80 -29.89
N GLU A 296 -6.81 9.96 -30.93
CA GLU A 296 -8.03 9.29 -31.39
C GLU A 296 -8.39 8.08 -30.53
N ILE A 297 -9.67 7.96 -30.20
CA ILE A 297 -10.15 6.90 -29.32
C ILE A 297 -10.44 5.65 -30.14
N GLU A 298 -9.75 4.57 -29.82
CA GLU A 298 -9.93 3.25 -30.40
C GLU A 298 -10.68 2.34 -29.45
N GLN A 299 -11.39 1.34 -29.99
CA GLN A 299 -12.17 0.38 -29.17
C GLN A 299 -11.30 -0.70 -28.51
N PHE A 300 -10.11 -0.98 -29.06
CA PHE A 300 -9.12 -1.94 -28.58
C PHE A 300 -7.74 -1.55 -29.13
N PRO A 301 -6.63 -2.00 -28.50
CA PRO A 301 -6.59 -2.81 -27.28
C PRO A 301 -6.94 -2.03 -26.01
N LEU A 302 -7.50 -2.74 -25.02
CA LEU A 302 -7.94 -2.15 -23.76
C LEU A 302 -6.75 -1.67 -22.92
N SER A 303 -5.62 -2.39 -22.99
CA SER A 303 -4.36 -2.01 -22.33
C SER A 303 -3.87 -0.62 -22.77
N GLU A 304 -3.90 -0.33 -24.06
CA GLU A 304 -3.46 0.97 -24.58
C GLU A 304 -4.45 2.09 -24.24
N GLN A 305 -5.75 1.82 -24.16
CA GLN A 305 -6.70 2.81 -23.65
C GLN A 305 -6.39 3.21 -22.21
N VAL A 306 -6.06 2.24 -21.34
CA VAL A 306 -5.61 2.52 -19.97
C VAL A 306 -4.35 3.38 -19.99
N MET A 307 -3.31 2.96 -20.71
CA MET A 307 -2.03 3.67 -20.75
C MET A 307 -2.16 5.09 -21.30
N ARG A 308 -2.93 5.28 -22.38
CA ARG A 308 -3.13 6.60 -22.99
C ARG A 308 -3.97 7.53 -22.13
N THR A 309 -4.92 6.99 -21.37
CA THR A 309 -5.70 7.78 -20.39
C THR A 309 -4.83 8.16 -19.20
N SER A 310 -4.05 7.21 -18.66
CA SER A 310 -3.13 7.44 -17.55
C SER A 310 -2.07 8.51 -17.86
N ARG A 311 -1.49 8.47 -19.07
CA ARG A 311 -0.48 9.45 -19.53
C ARG A 311 -1.08 10.79 -19.98
N GLY A 312 -2.40 10.97 -19.90
CA GLY A 312 -3.08 12.21 -20.29
C GLY A 312 -3.19 12.45 -21.80
N HIS A 313 -2.85 11.48 -22.65
CA HIS A 313 -3.07 11.57 -24.10
C HIS A 313 -4.57 11.54 -24.43
N LEU A 314 -5.35 10.79 -23.65
CA LEU A 314 -6.81 10.76 -23.72
C LEU A 314 -7.40 11.40 -22.46
N THR A 315 -7.80 12.66 -22.56
CA THR A 315 -8.41 13.40 -21.45
C THR A 315 -9.87 12.98 -21.24
N ILE A 316 -10.42 13.26 -20.05
CA ILE A 316 -11.85 13.08 -19.77
C ILE A 316 -12.72 13.80 -20.80
N GLU A 317 -12.34 15.03 -21.18
CA GLU A 317 -13.08 15.80 -22.19
C GLU A 317 -13.07 15.13 -23.56
N LYS A 318 -11.96 14.49 -23.97
CA LYS A 318 -11.93 13.69 -25.20
C LYS A 318 -12.81 12.45 -25.07
N TRP A 319 -12.79 11.75 -23.93
CA TRP A 319 -13.67 10.61 -23.66
C TRP A 319 -15.16 10.97 -23.70
N LYS A 320 -15.56 12.16 -23.22
CA LYS A 320 -16.94 12.66 -23.30
C LYS A 320 -17.45 12.88 -24.73
N THR A 321 -16.54 12.97 -25.71
CA THR A 321 -16.90 13.07 -27.14
C THR A 321 -16.91 11.72 -27.86
N SER A 322 -16.52 10.63 -27.19
CA SER A 322 -16.36 9.32 -27.80
C SER A 322 -17.71 8.66 -28.10
N ASN A 323 -17.80 7.94 -29.23
CA ASN A 323 -18.98 7.17 -29.62
C ASN A 323 -18.53 5.72 -29.86
N ALA A 324 -19.28 4.74 -29.35
CA ALA A 324 -18.94 3.32 -29.43
C ALA A 324 -17.61 2.87 -28.77
N ALA A 325 -16.91 3.75 -28.05
CA ALA A 325 -15.55 3.49 -27.57
C ALA A 325 -15.46 2.44 -26.46
N CYS A 326 -16.51 2.29 -25.66
CA CYS A 326 -16.50 1.39 -24.50
C CYS A 326 -17.05 -0.01 -24.80
N ALA A 327 -17.24 -0.36 -26.07
CA ALA A 327 -17.91 -1.60 -26.47
C ALA A 327 -17.29 -2.86 -25.86
N TYR A 328 -15.97 -2.89 -25.65
CA TYR A 328 -15.27 -4.05 -25.10
C TYR A 328 -15.05 -4.00 -23.58
N TRP A 329 -15.45 -2.95 -22.87
CA TRP A 329 -15.32 -2.87 -21.41
C TRP A 329 -16.41 -3.69 -20.68
N ALA A 330 -16.29 -5.01 -20.77
CA ALA A 330 -17.29 -5.95 -20.25
C ALA A 330 -17.57 -5.78 -18.75
N ASN A 331 -18.79 -6.14 -18.34
CA ASN A 331 -19.17 -6.12 -16.92
C ASN A 331 -18.30 -7.07 -16.07
N SER A 332 -17.73 -8.10 -16.71
CA SER A 332 -16.85 -9.08 -16.07
C SER A 332 -15.44 -8.56 -15.79
N THR A 333 -15.05 -7.38 -16.30
CA THR A 333 -13.70 -6.84 -16.10
C THR A 333 -13.46 -6.60 -14.61
N ILE A 334 -12.30 -7.01 -14.09
CA ILE A 334 -11.96 -6.97 -12.66
C ILE A 334 -10.61 -6.28 -12.51
N VAL A 335 -10.51 -5.35 -11.56
CA VAL A 335 -9.23 -4.81 -11.08
C VAL A 335 -8.88 -5.53 -9.78
N ILE A 336 -7.70 -6.14 -9.73
CA ILE A 336 -7.14 -6.72 -8.49
C ILE A 336 -6.25 -5.67 -7.84
N ASN A 337 -6.28 -5.63 -6.50
CA ASN A 337 -5.54 -4.67 -5.69
C ASN A 337 -5.80 -3.22 -6.13
N PRO A 338 -7.06 -2.78 -6.26
CA PRO A 338 -7.36 -1.44 -6.75
C PRO A 338 -6.77 -0.36 -5.83
N ILE A 339 -6.39 0.77 -6.40
CA ILE A 339 -5.95 1.97 -5.65
C ILE A 339 -7.15 2.59 -4.94
N ASN A 340 -8.25 2.76 -5.67
CA ASN A 340 -9.47 3.34 -5.14
C ASN A 340 -10.57 2.28 -4.97
N ASP A 341 -11.32 2.35 -3.87
CA ASP A 341 -12.38 1.39 -3.58
C ASP A 341 -13.68 1.74 -4.32
N GLN A 342 -14.04 0.93 -5.31
CA GLN A 342 -15.28 1.09 -6.07
C GLN A 342 -16.54 1.03 -5.19
N LYS A 343 -16.50 0.38 -4.01
CA LYS A 343 -17.67 0.19 -3.14
C LYS A 343 -18.18 1.50 -2.53
N LEU A 344 -17.36 2.55 -2.59
CA LEU A 344 -17.73 3.88 -2.10
C LEU A 344 -18.65 4.65 -3.05
N PHE A 345 -18.90 4.13 -4.27
CA PHE A 345 -19.66 4.83 -5.31
C PHE A 345 -20.62 3.90 -6.05
N ASP A 346 -21.79 4.43 -6.40
CA ASP A 346 -22.69 3.86 -7.39
C ASP A 346 -22.36 4.42 -8.78
N PHE A 347 -21.97 3.52 -9.69
CA PHE A 347 -21.66 3.83 -11.09
C PHE A 347 -22.84 3.54 -12.03
N SER A 348 -24.02 3.16 -11.52
CA SER A 348 -25.18 2.76 -12.33
C SER A 348 -25.61 3.82 -13.35
N HIS A 349 -25.42 5.09 -13.01
CA HIS A 349 -25.72 6.26 -13.84
C HIS A 349 -24.49 6.93 -14.47
N ALA A 350 -23.29 6.39 -14.24
CA ALA A 350 -22.06 6.97 -14.73
C ALA A 350 -21.90 6.77 -16.25
N GLN A 351 -21.64 7.86 -16.97
CA GLN A 351 -21.51 7.90 -18.43
C GLN A 351 -20.46 8.93 -18.87
N LEU A 352 -19.75 8.60 -19.95
CA LEU A 352 -18.82 9.51 -20.63
C LEU A 352 -19.57 10.41 -21.59
N ASN A 353 -20.18 9.82 -22.61
CA ASN A 353 -20.92 10.54 -23.64
C ASN A 353 -22.41 10.22 -23.51
N PRO A 354 -23.22 11.09 -22.88
CA PRO A 354 -24.66 10.88 -22.76
C PRO A 354 -25.39 10.95 -24.11
N ASN A 355 -24.71 11.47 -25.15
CA ASN A 355 -25.20 11.51 -26.53
C ASN A 355 -24.61 10.39 -27.39
N ASP A 356 -23.97 9.37 -26.81
CA ASP A 356 -23.50 8.19 -27.56
C ASP A 356 -24.71 7.62 -28.32
N THR A 357 -24.64 7.72 -29.65
CA THR A 357 -25.72 7.33 -30.55
C THR A 357 -25.71 5.83 -30.82
N ASP A 358 -24.65 5.14 -30.40
CA ASP A 358 -24.57 3.70 -30.49
C ASP A 358 -25.42 3.04 -29.40
N LYS A 359 -26.45 2.30 -29.83
CA LYS A 359 -27.34 1.53 -28.94
C LYS A 359 -26.76 0.15 -28.56
N SER A 360 -25.49 -0.10 -28.85
CA SER A 360 -24.79 -1.36 -28.60
C SER A 360 -24.27 -1.51 -27.16
N TYR A 361 -23.38 -2.49 -26.97
CA TYR A 361 -22.65 -2.72 -25.72
C TYR A 361 -21.88 -1.49 -25.21
N SER A 362 -21.50 -0.53 -26.06
CA SER A 362 -20.75 0.67 -25.63
C SER A 362 -21.50 1.46 -24.56
N LEU A 363 -22.74 1.84 -24.84
CA LEU A 363 -23.55 2.70 -23.95
C LEU A 363 -23.68 2.11 -22.54
N VAL A 364 -23.90 0.79 -22.44
CA VAL A 364 -24.09 0.11 -21.15
C VAL A 364 -22.78 -0.20 -20.41
N ARG A 365 -21.63 -0.12 -21.11
CA ARG A 365 -20.30 -0.45 -20.58
C ARG A 365 -19.46 0.76 -20.24
N GLN A 366 -19.87 1.98 -20.59
CA GLN A 366 -19.18 3.22 -20.19
C GLN A 366 -18.98 3.28 -18.67
N LYS A 367 -19.97 2.86 -17.88
CA LYS A 367 -19.83 2.78 -16.42
C LYS A 367 -18.69 1.88 -15.94
N ASN A 368 -18.41 0.77 -16.63
CA ASN A 368 -17.33 -0.14 -16.25
C ASN A 368 -15.98 0.48 -16.58
N PHE A 369 -15.88 1.19 -17.70
CA PHE A 369 -14.69 1.96 -18.03
C PHE A 369 -14.37 2.99 -16.94
N ILE A 370 -15.38 3.79 -16.56
CA ILE A 370 -15.24 4.81 -15.52
C ILE A 370 -14.80 4.18 -14.19
N ARG A 371 -15.46 3.08 -13.80
CA ARG A 371 -15.11 2.31 -12.60
C ARG A 371 -13.66 1.81 -12.66
N VAL A 372 -13.23 1.21 -13.77
CA VAL A 372 -11.85 0.71 -13.91
C VAL A 372 -10.83 1.84 -13.85
N MET A 373 -11.06 2.97 -14.53
CA MET A 373 -10.13 4.11 -14.47
C MET A 373 -10.00 4.69 -13.06
N TYR A 374 -11.09 4.70 -12.29
CA TYR A 374 -11.07 5.04 -10.88
C TYR A 374 -10.31 4.02 -10.04
N GLU A 375 -10.64 2.73 -10.15
CA GLU A 375 -9.97 1.64 -9.42
C GLU A 375 -8.45 1.60 -9.68
N LEU A 376 -8.00 1.92 -10.90
CA LEU A 376 -6.59 2.01 -11.27
C LEU A 376 -5.90 3.30 -10.81
N GLY A 377 -6.60 4.22 -10.15
CA GLY A 377 -6.03 5.49 -9.67
C GLY A 377 -5.78 6.52 -10.78
N ILE A 378 -6.35 6.33 -11.98
CA ILE A 378 -6.20 7.25 -13.12
C ILE A 378 -7.14 8.45 -12.95
N TRP A 379 -8.37 8.20 -12.51
CA TRP A 379 -9.37 9.23 -12.26
C TRP A 379 -9.66 9.39 -10.77
N SER A 380 -9.83 10.63 -10.35
CA SER A 380 -10.14 11.00 -8.96
C SER A 380 -11.64 10.85 -8.65
N GLU A 381 -12.02 11.00 -7.38
CA GLU A 381 -13.43 11.09 -6.97
C GLU A 381 -14.16 12.23 -7.70
N VAL A 382 -13.51 13.39 -7.86
CA VAL A 382 -14.08 14.56 -8.54
C VAL A 382 -14.39 14.23 -10.00
N ASP A 383 -13.49 13.52 -10.66
CA ASP A 383 -13.63 13.12 -12.06
C ASP A 383 -14.84 12.20 -12.25
N ILE A 384 -14.95 11.12 -11.47
CA ILE A 384 -16.06 10.16 -11.62
C ILE A 384 -17.42 10.75 -11.24
N VAL A 385 -17.46 11.64 -10.25
CA VAL A 385 -18.69 12.37 -9.89
C VAL A 385 -19.11 13.29 -11.03
N SER A 386 -18.15 13.94 -11.71
CA SER A 386 -18.45 14.74 -12.91
C SER A 386 -19.02 13.92 -14.07
N LEU A 387 -18.82 12.60 -14.04
CA LEU A 387 -19.31 11.62 -15.02
C LEU A 387 -20.60 10.91 -14.55
N GLY A 388 -21.17 11.30 -13.41
CA GLY A 388 -22.46 10.77 -12.92
C GLY A 388 -22.36 9.60 -11.94
N ALA A 389 -21.16 9.27 -11.42
CA ALA A 389 -21.05 8.40 -10.26
C ALA A 389 -21.57 9.12 -8.99
N VAL A 390 -22.20 8.37 -8.08
CA VAL A 390 -22.80 8.91 -6.85
C VAL A 390 -22.12 8.27 -5.64
N LYS A 391 -21.64 9.06 -4.69
CA LYS A 391 -21.05 8.54 -3.44
C LYS A 391 -22.14 7.87 -2.59
N LEU A 392 -21.87 6.66 -2.11
CA LEU A 392 -22.82 5.81 -1.37
C LEU A 392 -22.91 6.11 0.13
#